data_AF-A0A4W4EGJ9-F1
#
_entry.id   AF-A0A4W4EGJ9-F1
#
_cell.length_a   1.000
_cell.length_b   1.000
_cell.length_c   1.000
_cell.angle_alpha   90.00
_cell.angle_beta   90.00
_cell.angle_gamma   90.00
#
_symmetry.space_group_name_H-M   'P 1'
#
loop_
_entity.id
_entity.type
_entity.pdbx_description
1 polymer ?
#
loop_
_entity_poly.entity_id
_entity_poly.type
_entity_poly.pdbx_seq_one_letter_code
_entity_poly.pdbx_strand_id
1 'polypeptide(L)'
;MPRNLRRLMHLVLLCPLSKGLQSRLPAVKVKYLVVTWLGVLVSSWVIYMQYSSYSELCRGHVCTVLICEHYQRGIISGSVCKSLCEEKTLTLQRCLSTSPTHQVYSAVWKEKAVVVKCALDEAVGGDGPPGPGLTRPVGLYDKPARGTSMDEFREMLHSFLKDSLGEQSSLGSLVSRVVSLADVNLDGRVSLAEAKAAWALLHVDEFVLLLALQDKEHAPLLLGHCGHLYVTERVAHAALFTLEVPAWARPMVPEAAARALNRWLAPAWPHRVRIAIGLLEFVEEAFHGAYGSLYMCDGGARAVGYSTSYDCKLADLGGMASEAAVRAFLRGRACRGSDDCTFGRDCSATCDRLARRCNTEVVRPNLAKACALLADFLLFGAPSDLRDDLERQLRTCATLSGLASQMEVHHSLVLSNLKTLLWKEISDTKYS
;
A
#
# COMPACT_ATOMS: atom_id res chain seq x y z
N MET A 1 -28.05 -2.23 33.43
CA MET A 1 -27.27 -3.42 33.90
C MET A 1 -28.25 -4.51 34.36
N PRO A 2 -28.41 -5.60 33.60
CA PRO A 2 -29.47 -6.57 33.88
C PRO A 2 -29.08 -7.53 35.01
N ARG A 3 -30.06 -7.80 35.89
CA ARG A 3 -30.00 -8.63 37.12
C ARG A 3 -29.48 -10.07 36.93
N ASN A 4 -29.27 -10.52 35.69
CA ASN A 4 -28.85 -11.88 35.37
C ASN A 4 -27.33 -12.11 35.51
N LEU A 5 -26.50 -11.06 35.54
CA LEU A 5 -25.05 -11.22 35.76
C LEU A 5 -24.66 -11.49 37.22
N ARG A 6 -25.48 -11.08 38.21
CA ARG A 6 -25.21 -11.35 39.63
C ARG A 6 -25.38 -12.82 40.01
N ARG A 7 -26.25 -13.57 39.32
CA ARG A 7 -26.49 -14.98 39.61
C ARG A 7 -25.37 -15.90 39.09
N LEU A 8 -24.66 -15.51 38.03
CA LEU A 8 -23.51 -16.27 37.54
C LEU A 8 -22.25 -16.07 38.39
N MET A 9 -22.02 -14.87 38.94
CA MET A 9 -20.90 -14.61 39.85
C MET A 9 -21.02 -15.32 41.21
N HIS A 10 -22.25 -15.65 41.64
CA HIS A 10 -22.46 -16.39 42.90
C HIS A 10 -22.32 -17.91 42.76
N LEU A 11 -22.40 -18.48 41.55
CA LEU A 11 -22.25 -19.93 41.35
C LEU A 11 -20.77 -20.39 41.27
N VAL A 12 -19.82 -19.47 41.06
CA VAL A 12 -18.40 -19.82 40.92
C VAL A 12 -17.61 -19.66 42.24
N LEU A 13 -18.15 -18.93 43.23
CA LEU A 13 -17.38 -18.52 44.40
C LEU A 13 -17.64 -19.30 45.70
N LEU A 14 -18.70 -20.10 45.82
CA LEU A 14 -19.05 -20.77 47.08
C LEU A 14 -19.66 -22.16 46.85
N CYS A 15 -18.86 -23.11 46.35
CA CYS A 15 -19.12 -24.53 46.60
C CYS A 15 -18.30 -24.98 47.82
N PRO A 16 -18.93 -25.39 48.94
CA PRO A 16 -18.21 -25.91 50.08
C PRO A 16 -17.76 -27.34 49.74
N LEU A 17 -16.48 -27.49 49.41
CA LEU A 17 -15.86 -28.80 49.24
C LEU A 17 -15.95 -29.59 50.56
N SER A 18 -16.44 -30.82 50.47
CA SER A 18 -16.63 -31.75 51.56
C SER A 18 -15.31 -31.99 52.33
N LYS A 19 -15.41 -32.02 53.66
CA LYS A 19 -14.32 -32.14 54.65
C LYS A 19 -13.60 -33.52 54.67
N GLY A 20 -13.54 -34.24 53.54
CA GLY A 20 -13.04 -35.62 53.48
C GLY A 20 -11.73 -35.84 52.71
N LEU A 21 -11.17 -34.82 52.05
CA LEU A 21 -9.99 -34.98 51.16
C LEU A 21 -8.90 -33.96 51.48
N GLN A 22 -8.53 -33.85 52.76
CA GLN A 22 -7.68 -32.77 53.30
C GLN A 22 -6.29 -33.24 53.77
N SER A 23 -5.66 -34.24 53.13
CA SER A 23 -4.34 -34.69 53.61
C SER A 23 -3.27 -35.00 52.57
N ARG A 24 -3.52 -34.97 51.25
CA ARG A 24 -2.44 -35.05 50.25
C ARG A 24 -2.86 -34.36 48.95
N LEU A 25 -2.43 -33.11 48.69
CA LEU A 25 -2.24 -32.45 47.38
C LEU A 25 -2.13 -30.88 47.48
N PRO A 26 -1.39 -30.27 48.43
CA PRO A 26 -1.19 -28.81 48.42
C PRO A 26 -0.35 -28.33 47.22
N ALA A 27 0.64 -29.12 46.80
CA ALA A 27 1.57 -28.74 45.73
C ALA A 27 0.91 -28.66 44.34
N VAL A 28 -0.10 -29.49 44.07
CA VAL A 28 -0.77 -29.53 42.77
C VAL A 28 -1.70 -28.32 42.58
N LYS A 29 -2.39 -27.88 43.65
CA LYS A 29 -3.21 -26.66 43.61
C LYS A 29 -2.38 -25.39 43.38
N VAL A 30 -1.21 -25.29 44.00
CA VAL A 30 -0.30 -24.14 43.81
C VAL A 30 0.25 -24.12 42.38
N LYS A 31 0.63 -25.27 41.80
CA LYS A 31 1.11 -25.36 40.41
C LYS A 31 0.07 -24.86 39.40
N TYR A 32 -1.18 -25.29 39.51
CA TYR A 32 -2.23 -24.80 38.61
C TYR A 32 -2.50 -23.31 38.79
N LEU A 33 -2.51 -22.81 40.04
CA LEU A 33 -2.73 -21.40 40.33
C LEU A 33 -1.61 -20.51 39.77
N VAL A 34 -0.34 -20.96 39.87
CA VAL A 34 0.81 -20.28 39.25
C VAL A 34 0.69 -20.28 37.73
N VAL A 35 0.32 -21.40 37.10
CA VAL A 35 0.12 -21.46 35.63
C VAL A 35 -1.02 -20.54 35.18
N THR A 36 -2.13 -20.49 35.91
CA THR A 36 -3.23 -19.56 35.60
C THR A 36 -2.79 -18.11 35.72
N TRP A 37 -2.08 -17.73 36.77
CA TRP A 37 -1.54 -16.38 36.94
C TRP A 37 -0.54 -16.01 35.85
N LEU A 38 0.34 -16.94 35.48
CA LEU A 38 1.30 -16.75 34.38
C LEU A 38 0.57 -16.56 33.05
N GLY A 39 -0.51 -17.31 32.79
CA GLY A 39 -1.38 -17.14 31.64
C GLY A 39 -2.09 -15.77 31.61
N VAL A 40 -2.53 -15.26 32.76
CA VAL A 40 -3.10 -13.91 32.88
C VAL A 40 -2.05 -12.83 32.60
N LEU A 41 -0.84 -12.98 33.15
CA LEU A 41 0.26 -12.02 32.91
C LEU A 41 0.68 -12.00 31.44
N VAL A 42 0.87 -13.18 30.83
CA VAL A 42 1.24 -13.28 29.41
C VAL A 42 0.12 -12.74 28.52
N SER A 43 -1.15 -13.07 28.78
CA SER A 43 -2.26 -12.54 27.98
C SER A 43 -2.41 -11.02 28.14
N SER A 44 -2.27 -10.48 29.35
CA SER A 44 -2.26 -9.04 29.59
C SER A 44 -1.08 -8.35 28.89
N TRP A 45 0.10 -8.95 28.89
CA TRP A 45 1.27 -8.42 28.18
C TRP A 45 1.07 -8.42 26.66
N VAL A 46 0.51 -9.50 26.09
CA VAL A 46 0.18 -9.56 24.66
C VAL A 46 -0.88 -8.52 24.29
N ILE A 47 -1.93 -8.36 25.09
CA ILE A 47 -2.97 -7.34 24.88
C ILE A 47 -2.36 -5.94 24.95
N TYR A 48 -1.49 -5.68 25.93
CA TYR A 48 -0.80 -4.40 26.06
C TYR A 48 0.10 -4.12 24.85
N MET A 49 0.92 -5.08 24.42
CA MET A 49 1.77 -4.93 23.24
C MET A 49 0.97 -4.69 21.96
N GLN A 50 -0.13 -5.42 21.78
CA GLN A 50 -1.03 -5.23 20.63
C GLN A 50 -1.70 -3.86 20.66
N TYR A 51 -2.18 -3.42 21.83
CA TYR A 51 -2.79 -2.11 21.99
C TYR A 51 -1.78 -0.98 21.75
N SER A 52 -0.58 -1.09 22.32
CA SER A 52 0.51 -0.12 22.15
C SER A 52 0.94 -0.02 20.69
N SER A 53 1.11 -1.16 20.01
CA SER A 53 1.45 -1.17 18.58
C SER A 53 0.34 -0.55 17.74
N TYR A 54 -0.92 -0.85 18.05
CA TYR A 54 -2.06 -0.26 17.35
C TYR A 54 -2.18 1.25 17.59
N SER A 55 -1.97 1.74 18.81
CA SER A 55 -2.05 3.17 19.12
C SER A 55 -0.93 3.99 18.47
N GLU A 56 0.25 3.39 18.30
CA GLU A 56 1.36 4.02 17.56
C GLU A 56 1.06 4.08 16.06
N LEU A 57 0.49 3.01 15.49
CA LEU A 57 0.25 2.90 14.06
C LEU A 57 -0.97 3.71 13.59
N CYS A 58 -2.01 3.80 14.42
CA CYS A 58 -3.32 4.30 14.04
C CYS A 58 -3.62 5.68 14.65
N ARG A 59 -3.07 6.73 14.02
CA ARG A 59 -3.20 8.14 14.42
C ARG A 59 -4.04 8.98 13.46
N GLY A 60 -5.06 8.39 12.84
CA GLY A 60 -5.90 9.06 11.84
C GLY A 60 -6.65 10.28 12.38
N HIS A 61 -7.03 10.24 13.67
CA HIS A 61 -7.65 11.38 14.34
C HIS A 61 -6.74 12.62 14.38
N VAL A 62 -5.42 12.45 14.50
CA VAL A 62 -4.45 13.55 14.45
C VAL A 62 -4.50 14.22 13.08
N CYS A 63 -4.54 13.42 12.01
CA CYS A 63 -4.68 13.95 10.67
C CYS A 63 -6.00 14.73 10.50
N THR A 64 -7.13 14.18 10.96
CA THR A 64 -8.42 14.89 10.88
C THR A 64 -8.39 16.22 11.64
N VAL A 65 -7.84 16.25 12.85
CA VAL A 65 -7.76 17.49 13.65
C VAL A 65 -6.87 18.53 12.96
N LEU A 66 -5.67 18.14 12.51
CA LEU A 66 -4.72 19.04 11.85
C LEU A 66 -5.29 19.62 10.54
N ILE A 67 -5.85 18.76 9.69
CA ILE A 67 -6.47 19.17 8.42
C ILE A 67 -7.64 20.11 8.69
N CYS A 68 -8.52 19.78 9.64
CA CYS A 68 -9.68 20.63 9.93
C CYS A 68 -9.30 21.97 10.55
N GLU A 69 -8.25 22.03 11.37
CA GLU A 69 -7.72 23.29 11.88
C GLU A 69 -7.20 24.19 10.74
N HIS A 70 -6.42 23.64 9.81
CA HIS A 70 -5.94 24.40 8.65
C HIS A 70 -7.09 24.85 7.74
N TYR A 71 -8.11 24.02 7.55
CA TYR A 71 -9.28 24.36 6.77
C TYR A 71 -10.08 25.50 7.40
N GLN A 72 -10.36 25.44 8.70
CA GLN A 72 -11.07 26.49 9.44
C GLN A 72 -10.33 27.83 9.43
N ARG A 73 -8.99 27.80 9.38
CA ARG A 73 -8.14 29.00 9.23
C ARG A 73 -8.07 29.54 7.79
N GLY A 74 -8.69 28.86 6.82
CA GLY A 74 -8.64 29.22 5.39
C GLY A 74 -7.27 29.03 4.75
N ILE A 75 -6.40 28.18 5.32
CA ILE A 75 -5.06 27.91 4.81
C ILE A 75 -5.10 26.91 3.64
N ILE A 76 -6.03 25.96 3.71
CA ILE A 76 -6.19 24.87 2.73
C ILE A 76 -7.64 24.80 2.25
N SER A 77 -7.83 24.23 1.07
CA SER A 77 -9.13 23.89 0.51
C SER A 77 -9.16 22.43 0.03
N GLY A 78 -10.33 21.98 -0.41
CA GLY A 78 -10.52 20.64 -0.96
C GLY A 78 -11.97 20.21 -1.03
N SER A 79 -12.26 19.34 -2.00
CA SER A 79 -13.62 18.87 -2.32
C SER A 79 -14.30 18.11 -1.19
N VAL A 80 -13.54 17.51 -0.26
CA VAL A 80 -14.11 16.79 0.90
C VAL A 80 -13.93 17.52 2.23
N CYS A 81 -13.31 18.71 2.26
CA CYS A 81 -13.07 19.44 3.52
C CYS A 81 -14.36 19.71 4.29
N LYS A 82 -15.41 20.15 3.59
CA LYS A 82 -16.72 20.41 4.20
C LYS A 82 -17.34 19.14 4.80
N SER A 83 -17.29 18.03 4.07
CA SER A 83 -17.80 16.73 4.52
C SER A 83 -17.00 16.14 5.68
N LEU A 84 -15.69 16.42 5.75
CA LEU A 84 -14.80 15.95 6.82
C LEU A 84 -14.93 16.78 8.10
N CYS A 85 -14.93 18.12 7.97
CA CYS A 85 -14.72 19.03 9.09
C CYS A 85 -15.99 19.69 9.61
N GLU A 86 -16.97 19.96 8.75
CA GLU A 86 -18.21 20.66 9.12
C GLU A 86 -19.38 19.67 9.25
N GLU A 87 -19.73 19.01 8.15
CA GLU A 87 -20.90 18.13 8.06
C GLU A 87 -20.68 16.78 8.76
N LYS A 88 -19.42 16.38 8.93
CA LYS A 88 -18.99 15.08 9.50
C LYS A 88 -19.66 13.88 8.81
N THR A 89 -19.91 14.00 7.51
CA THR A 89 -20.48 12.93 6.67
C THR A 89 -19.41 11.96 6.17
N LEU A 90 -18.12 12.36 6.21
CA LEU A 90 -16.97 11.48 5.98
C LEU A 90 -16.44 10.98 7.34
N THR A 91 -16.70 9.71 7.67
CA THR A 91 -16.33 9.13 8.97
C THR A 91 -15.30 8.03 8.84
N LEU A 92 -14.17 8.16 9.56
CA LEU A 92 -13.14 7.13 9.65
C LEU A 92 -13.65 5.96 10.49
N GLN A 93 -13.46 4.73 10.01
CA GLN A 93 -13.90 3.51 10.68
C GLN A 93 -12.71 2.66 11.15
N ARG A 94 -12.15 1.83 10.26
CA ARG A 94 -11.10 0.85 10.61
C ARG A 94 -9.75 1.34 10.12
N CYS A 95 -8.75 1.27 10.98
CA CYS A 95 -7.37 1.51 10.61
C CYS A 95 -6.81 0.37 9.75
N LEU A 96 -6.19 0.75 8.63
CA LEU A 96 -5.51 -0.12 7.67
C LEU A 96 -4.03 0.29 7.51
N SER A 97 -3.54 1.25 8.29
CA SER A 97 -2.17 1.75 8.23
C SER A 97 -1.14 0.63 8.46
N THR A 98 -0.04 0.68 7.72
CA THR A 98 1.13 -0.20 7.88
C THR A 98 2.37 0.56 8.35
N SER A 99 2.31 1.89 8.37
CA SER A 99 3.33 2.82 8.83
C SER A 99 2.71 3.89 9.76
N PRO A 100 3.44 4.37 10.79
CA PRO A 100 2.97 5.48 11.63
C PRO A 100 2.89 6.81 10.86
N THR A 101 3.68 6.98 9.80
CA THR A 101 3.72 8.22 8.99
C THR A 101 2.69 8.22 7.86
N HIS A 102 2.21 7.05 7.43
CA HIS A 102 1.22 6.91 6.38
C HIS A 102 -0.05 6.29 6.95
N GLN A 103 -1.04 7.15 7.20
CA GLN A 103 -2.32 6.79 7.79
C GLN A 103 -3.30 6.37 6.69
N VAL A 104 -3.82 5.14 6.78
CA VAL A 104 -4.81 4.58 5.84
C VAL A 104 -6.01 4.09 6.63
N TYR A 105 -7.21 4.54 6.29
CA TYR A 105 -8.45 4.20 6.99
C TYR A 105 -9.54 3.79 6.01
N SER A 106 -10.30 2.75 6.36
CA SER A 106 -11.61 2.56 5.75
C SER A 106 -12.57 3.62 6.29
N ALA A 107 -13.38 4.20 5.42
CA ALA A 107 -14.35 5.21 5.79
C ALA A 107 -15.66 5.03 5.03
N VAL A 108 -16.69 5.77 5.47
CA VAL A 108 -17.96 5.88 4.74
C VAL A 108 -18.18 7.35 4.38
N TRP A 109 -18.52 7.59 3.12
CA TRP A 109 -18.86 8.91 2.59
C TRP A 109 -20.02 8.82 1.62
N LYS A 110 -21.08 9.61 1.84
CA LYS A 110 -22.32 9.56 1.03
C LYS A 110 -22.84 8.13 0.85
N GLU A 111 -22.88 7.37 1.95
CA GLU A 111 -23.30 5.95 2.01
C GLU A 111 -22.43 4.97 1.22
N LYS A 112 -21.30 5.41 0.66
CA LYS A 112 -20.34 4.57 -0.07
C LYS A 112 -19.13 4.28 0.81
N ALA A 113 -18.61 3.05 0.72
CA ALA A 113 -17.37 2.68 1.36
C ALA A 113 -16.18 3.26 0.57
N VAL A 114 -15.32 4.01 1.26
CA VAL A 114 -14.15 4.70 0.67
C VAL A 114 -12.90 4.43 1.50
N VAL A 115 -11.74 4.78 0.96
CA VAL A 115 -10.46 4.73 1.69
C VAL A 115 -9.92 6.14 1.83
N VAL A 116 -9.57 6.52 3.05
CA VAL A 116 -8.95 7.82 3.36
C VAL A 116 -7.48 7.59 3.63
N LYS A 117 -6.63 8.35 2.93
CA LYS A 117 -5.18 8.30 3.06
C LYS A 117 -4.66 9.68 3.49
N CYS A 118 -3.72 9.67 4.42
CA CYS A 118 -3.11 10.88 4.95
C CYS A 118 -1.66 10.62 5.35
N ALA A 119 -0.79 11.59 5.06
CA ALA A 119 0.60 11.56 5.46
C ALA A 119 0.81 12.44 6.70
N LEU A 120 1.38 11.88 7.76
CA LEU A 120 1.85 12.64 8.92
C LEU A 120 3.35 12.94 8.77
N ASP A 121 3.75 14.15 9.14
CA ASP A 121 5.16 14.51 9.25
C ASP A 121 5.74 14.00 10.57
N GLU A 122 6.88 13.32 10.52
CA GLU A 122 7.64 13.07 11.74
C GLU A 122 8.32 14.38 12.16
N ALA A 123 7.90 14.92 13.31
CA ALA A 123 8.75 15.83 14.05
C ALA A 123 10.02 15.05 14.44
N VAL A 124 11.13 15.39 13.79
CA VAL A 124 12.53 15.01 14.09
C VAL A 124 12.70 14.27 15.42
N GLY A 125 12.86 12.94 15.37
CA GLY A 125 12.93 12.14 16.59
C GLY A 125 13.39 10.68 16.45
N GLY A 126 14.11 10.31 15.39
CA GLY A 126 14.69 8.97 15.26
C GLY A 126 15.89 8.93 14.31
N ASP A 127 17.03 8.47 14.81
CA ASP A 127 18.29 8.20 14.09
C ASP A 127 18.14 7.02 13.08
N GLY A 128 17.18 7.13 12.16
CA GLY A 128 17.04 6.23 11.01
C GLY A 128 17.72 6.81 9.77
N PRO A 129 18.32 5.99 8.89
CA PRO A 129 18.76 6.48 7.59
C PRO A 129 17.53 6.99 6.81
N PRO A 130 17.62 8.16 6.15
CA PRO A 130 16.48 8.75 5.46
C PRO A 130 15.95 7.79 4.40
N GLY A 131 14.65 7.48 4.47
CA GLY A 131 13.93 6.77 3.42
C GLY A 131 13.95 7.57 2.12
N PRO A 132 13.82 6.91 0.96
CA PRO A 132 13.96 7.58 -0.32
C PRO A 132 12.62 8.22 -0.72
N GLY A 133 12.48 9.50 -0.41
CA GLY A 133 11.43 10.40 -0.89
C GLY A 133 11.95 11.82 -0.78
N LEU A 134 11.56 12.71 -1.69
CA LEU A 134 11.97 14.12 -1.63
C LEU A 134 11.70 14.64 -0.21
N THR A 135 12.75 15.10 0.47
CA THR A 135 12.72 15.61 1.83
C THR A 135 11.49 16.50 2.01
N ARG A 136 10.48 16.04 2.78
CA ARG A 136 9.26 16.83 2.98
C ARG A 136 9.65 18.16 3.59
N PRO A 137 9.32 19.29 2.95
CA PRO A 137 9.75 20.59 3.45
C PRO A 137 9.02 20.87 4.76
N VAL A 138 9.78 21.29 5.78
CA VAL A 138 9.25 22.00 6.94
C VAL A 138 8.36 23.12 6.41
N GLY A 139 7.06 23.10 6.75
CA GLY A 139 6.07 24.01 6.18
C GLY A 139 5.40 23.49 4.90
N LEU A 140 4.75 22.32 4.97
CA LEU A 140 4.04 21.68 3.84
C LEU A 140 3.05 22.62 3.10
N TYR A 141 2.49 23.60 3.82
CA TYR A 141 1.54 24.59 3.30
C TYR A 141 2.12 25.99 3.13
N ASP A 142 3.44 26.18 3.21
CA ASP A 142 4.07 27.48 3.02
C ASP A 142 4.15 27.87 1.54
N LYS A 143 4.17 26.86 0.66
CA LYS A 143 4.17 27.02 -0.80
C LYS A 143 2.80 26.68 -1.40
N PRO A 144 2.37 27.40 -2.45
CA PRO A 144 3.00 28.60 -3.01
C PRO A 144 2.83 29.84 -2.09
N ALA A 145 3.69 30.84 -2.29
CA ALA A 145 3.68 32.08 -1.52
C ALA A 145 2.48 32.96 -1.89
N ARG A 146 2.12 33.89 -1.00
CA ARG A 146 1.10 34.91 -1.32
C ARG A 146 1.60 35.77 -2.48
N GLY A 147 0.77 35.93 -3.51
CA GLY A 147 1.10 36.72 -4.70
C GLY A 147 1.69 35.93 -5.87
N THR A 148 1.90 34.62 -5.72
CA THR A 148 2.28 33.74 -6.84
C THR A 148 1.21 33.80 -7.94
N SER A 149 1.64 34.09 -9.17
CA SER A 149 0.74 34.16 -10.32
C SER A 149 0.33 32.75 -10.80
N MET A 150 -0.73 32.67 -11.61
CA MET A 150 -1.13 31.37 -12.18
C MET A 150 -0.07 30.76 -13.10
N ASP A 151 0.70 31.57 -13.81
CA ASP A 151 1.74 31.08 -14.73
C ASP A 151 2.96 30.59 -13.95
N GLU A 152 3.36 31.32 -12.90
CA GLU A 152 4.40 30.88 -11.96
C GLU A 152 4.00 29.59 -11.24
N PHE A 153 2.72 29.46 -10.85
CA PHE A 153 2.21 28.23 -10.25
C PHE A 153 2.29 27.06 -11.25
N ARG A 154 1.89 27.25 -12.52
CA ARG A 154 2.01 26.22 -13.56
C ARG A 154 3.45 25.80 -13.80
N GLU A 155 4.39 26.74 -13.81
CA GLU A 155 5.81 26.45 -13.95
C GLU A 155 6.34 25.66 -12.74
N MET A 156 5.92 26.03 -11.52
CA MET A 156 6.25 25.30 -10.30
C MET A 156 5.75 23.85 -10.35
N LEU A 157 4.50 23.64 -10.79
CA LEU A 157 3.93 22.30 -10.99
C LEU A 157 4.70 21.52 -12.05
N HIS A 158 5.02 22.15 -13.18
CA HIS A 158 5.75 21.52 -14.27
C HIS A 158 7.15 21.07 -13.82
N SER A 159 7.88 21.94 -13.12
CA SER A 159 9.21 21.60 -12.57
C SER A 159 9.13 20.42 -11.61
N PHE A 160 8.17 20.45 -10.67
CA PHE A 160 8.01 19.36 -9.71
C PHE A 160 7.70 18.01 -10.37
N LEU A 161 6.76 18.01 -11.33
CA LEU A 161 6.36 16.80 -12.04
C LEU A 161 7.49 16.28 -12.93
N LYS A 162 8.26 17.17 -13.56
CA LYS A 162 9.46 16.82 -14.32
C LYS A 162 10.52 16.16 -13.43
N ASP A 163 10.77 16.70 -12.23
CA ASP A 163 11.73 16.10 -11.30
C ASP A 163 11.23 14.73 -10.80
N SER A 164 9.91 14.58 -10.60
CA SER A 164 9.28 13.38 -10.07
C SER A 164 9.12 12.25 -11.10
N LEU A 165 8.79 12.56 -12.35
CA LEU A 165 8.45 11.59 -13.41
C LEU A 165 9.47 11.55 -14.56
N GLY A 166 10.42 12.50 -14.58
CA GLY A 166 11.33 12.72 -15.70
C GLY A 166 10.72 13.60 -16.78
N GLU A 167 11.50 13.87 -17.82
CA GLU A 167 11.04 14.64 -18.98
C GLU A 167 10.08 13.79 -19.82
N GLN A 168 8.80 14.19 -19.89
CA GLN A 168 7.77 13.52 -20.70
C GLN A 168 7.01 14.53 -21.55
N SER A 169 6.61 14.14 -22.76
CA SER A 169 5.84 14.99 -23.68
C SER A 169 4.44 15.34 -23.14
N SER A 170 3.89 14.50 -22.26
CA SER A 170 2.57 14.60 -21.66
C SER A 170 2.54 15.38 -20.34
N LEU A 171 3.68 15.90 -19.84
CA LEU A 171 3.71 16.63 -18.56
C LEU A 171 2.72 17.80 -18.54
N GLY A 172 2.54 18.49 -19.66
CA GLY A 172 1.57 19.60 -19.77
C GLY A 172 0.12 19.17 -19.51
N SER A 173 -0.29 17.98 -19.94
CA SER A 173 -1.64 17.48 -19.64
C SER A 173 -1.80 17.13 -18.17
N LEU A 174 -0.72 16.63 -17.52
CA LEU A 174 -0.72 16.35 -16.09
C LEU A 174 -0.77 17.64 -15.26
N VAL A 175 -0.04 18.69 -15.64
CA VAL A 175 -0.13 20.03 -15.03
C VAL A 175 -1.56 20.56 -15.15
N SER A 176 -2.18 20.46 -16.34
CA SER A 176 -3.57 20.88 -16.55
C SER A 176 -4.55 20.11 -15.65
N ARG A 177 -4.32 18.79 -15.49
CA ARG A 177 -5.11 17.95 -14.57
C ARG A 177 -4.97 18.38 -13.11
N VAL A 178 -3.75 18.70 -12.65
CA VAL A 178 -3.53 19.20 -11.29
C VAL A 178 -4.21 20.55 -11.07
N VAL A 179 -4.15 21.47 -12.05
CA VAL A 179 -4.84 22.76 -11.98
C VAL A 179 -6.36 22.55 -11.94
N SER A 180 -6.92 21.66 -12.75
CA SER A 180 -8.34 21.32 -12.74
C SER A 180 -8.77 20.63 -11.44
N LEU A 181 -7.90 19.84 -10.81
CA LEU A 181 -8.15 19.26 -9.50
C LEU A 181 -8.16 20.33 -8.40
N ALA A 182 -7.28 21.33 -8.51
CA ALA A 182 -7.16 22.41 -7.54
C ALA A 182 -8.37 23.35 -7.55
N ASP A 183 -9.01 23.58 -8.69
CA ASP A 183 -10.23 24.38 -8.82
C ASP A 183 -11.44 23.62 -8.24
N VAL A 184 -11.60 23.70 -6.91
CA VAL A 184 -12.61 22.93 -6.17
C VAL A 184 -14.00 23.56 -6.31
N ASN A 185 -14.05 24.89 -6.41
CA ASN A 185 -15.29 25.64 -6.56
C ASN A 185 -15.75 25.78 -8.02
N LEU A 186 -14.96 25.30 -8.99
CA LEU A 186 -15.24 25.29 -10.43
C LEU A 186 -15.46 26.70 -10.98
N ASP A 187 -14.71 27.68 -10.46
CA ASP A 187 -14.82 29.08 -10.90
C ASP A 187 -13.81 29.44 -12.03
N GLY A 188 -13.00 28.46 -12.46
CA GLY A 188 -11.98 28.61 -13.48
C GLY A 188 -10.71 29.29 -12.97
N ARG A 189 -10.59 29.53 -11.66
CA ARG A 189 -9.44 30.15 -11.00
C ARG A 189 -8.97 29.22 -9.88
N VAL A 190 -7.73 29.43 -9.44
CA VAL A 190 -7.18 28.68 -8.31
C VAL A 190 -6.83 29.68 -7.23
N SER A 191 -7.53 29.59 -6.10
CA SER A 191 -7.24 30.38 -4.91
C SER A 191 -5.94 29.92 -4.26
N LEU A 192 -5.37 30.76 -3.37
CA LEU A 192 -4.15 30.39 -2.64
C LEU A 192 -4.34 29.11 -1.80
N ALA A 193 -5.50 28.93 -1.18
CA ALA A 193 -5.79 27.77 -0.34
C ALA A 193 -5.89 26.48 -1.18
N GLU A 194 -6.44 26.58 -2.38
CA GLU A 194 -6.49 25.48 -3.36
C GLU A 194 -5.10 25.15 -3.90
N ALA A 195 -4.32 26.17 -4.28
CA ALA A 195 -2.95 25.98 -4.77
C ALA A 195 -2.05 25.31 -3.71
N LYS A 196 -2.17 25.72 -2.44
CA LYS A 196 -1.48 25.10 -1.30
C LYS A 196 -1.88 23.64 -1.09
N ALA A 197 -3.18 23.34 -1.19
CA ALA A 197 -3.66 21.97 -1.07
C ALA A 197 -3.13 21.08 -2.21
N ALA A 198 -3.20 21.54 -3.45
CA ALA A 198 -2.68 20.83 -4.61
C ALA A 198 -1.16 20.61 -4.52
N TRP A 199 -0.40 21.63 -4.12
CA TRP A 199 1.05 21.52 -3.92
C TRP A 199 1.41 20.50 -2.83
N ALA A 200 0.70 20.52 -1.70
CA ALA A 200 0.90 19.59 -0.61
C ALA A 200 0.59 18.13 -1.00
N LEU A 201 -0.44 17.90 -1.83
CA LEU A 201 -0.76 16.57 -2.35
C LEU A 201 0.35 16.01 -3.23
N LEU A 202 0.98 16.85 -4.06
CA LEU A 202 2.08 16.40 -4.91
C LEU A 202 3.30 15.91 -4.13
N HIS A 203 3.48 16.35 -2.88
CA HIS A 203 4.54 15.86 -1.99
C HIS A 203 4.21 14.52 -1.32
N VAL A 204 3.05 13.94 -1.63
CA VAL A 204 2.72 12.57 -1.27
C VAL A 204 3.08 11.69 -2.47
N ASP A 205 4.16 10.92 -2.36
CA ASP A 205 4.73 10.15 -3.48
C ASP A 205 3.68 9.27 -4.21
N GLU A 206 2.82 8.61 -3.44
CA GLU A 206 1.72 7.77 -3.97
C GLU A 206 0.73 8.57 -4.83
N PHE A 207 0.49 9.84 -4.50
CA PHE A 207 -0.52 10.67 -5.14
C PHE A 207 -0.14 11.08 -6.56
N VAL A 208 1.14 11.34 -6.82
CA VAL A 208 1.63 11.64 -8.18
C VAL A 208 1.39 10.44 -9.10
N LEU A 209 1.65 9.23 -8.60
CA LEU A 209 1.41 7.99 -9.34
C LEU A 209 -0.08 7.74 -9.55
N LEU A 210 -0.90 8.02 -8.54
CA LEU A 210 -2.36 7.95 -8.65
C LEU A 210 -2.89 8.85 -9.77
N LEU A 211 -2.40 10.09 -9.86
CA LEU A 211 -2.79 11.03 -10.92
C LEU A 211 -2.35 10.58 -12.31
N ALA A 212 -1.15 10.02 -12.42
CA ALA A 212 -0.61 9.47 -13.67
C ALA A 212 -1.41 8.26 -14.15
N LEU A 213 -1.94 7.45 -13.23
CA LEU A 213 -2.71 6.23 -13.51
C LEU A 213 -4.23 6.42 -13.44
N GLN A 214 -4.74 7.63 -13.19
CA GLN A 214 -6.15 7.86 -12.85
C GLN A 214 -7.17 7.38 -13.90
N ASP A 215 -6.80 7.39 -15.19
CA ASP A 215 -7.68 6.93 -16.28
C ASP A 215 -7.49 5.44 -16.61
N LYS A 216 -6.70 4.73 -15.80
CA LYS A 216 -6.34 3.34 -16.04
C LYS A 216 -7.13 2.44 -15.12
N GLU A 217 -7.54 1.29 -15.65
CA GLU A 217 -8.43 0.37 -14.93
C GLU A 217 -7.81 -0.20 -13.65
N HIS A 218 -6.49 -0.28 -13.59
CA HIS A 218 -5.74 -0.89 -12.50
C HIS A 218 -5.56 -0.01 -11.26
N ALA A 219 -5.81 1.30 -11.35
CA ALA A 219 -5.67 2.22 -10.23
C ALA A 219 -7.02 2.49 -9.53
N PRO A 220 -7.03 2.75 -8.20
CA PRO A 220 -8.21 3.23 -7.51
C PRO A 220 -8.60 4.64 -7.98
N LEU A 221 -9.89 4.90 -8.19
CA LEU A 221 -10.37 6.23 -8.51
C LEU A 221 -10.17 7.23 -7.35
N LEU A 222 -9.61 8.40 -7.65
CA LEU A 222 -9.57 9.55 -6.74
C LEU A 222 -10.98 10.18 -6.64
N LEU A 223 -11.56 10.21 -5.44
CA LEU A 223 -12.90 10.73 -5.19
C LEU A 223 -12.90 12.16 -4.64
N GLY A 224 -11.82 12.58 -3.98
CA GLY A 224 -11.67 13.94 -3.49
C GLY A 224 -10.50 14.11 -2.52
N HIS A 225 -10.29 15.34 -2.06
CA HIS A 225 -9.17 15.68 -1.19
C HIS A 225 -9.49 16.83 -0.22
N CYS A 226 -8.67 16.99 0.80
CA CYS A 226 -8.67 18.12 1.73
C CYS A 226 -7.25 18.37 2.24
N GLY A 227 -6.61 19.45 1.79
CA GLY A 227 -5.16 19.58 2.00
C GLY A 227 -4.41 18.40 1.39
N HIS A 228 -3.49 17.77 2.14
CA HIS A 228 -2.76 16.57 1.70
C HIS A 228 -3.48 15.25 2.04
N LEU A 229 -4.66 15.30 2.66
CA LEU A 229 -5.52 14.13 2.83
C LEU A 229 -6.32 13.91 1.55
N TYR A 230 -6.38 12.66 1.09
CA TYR A 230 -7.15 12.32 -0.10
C TYR A 230 -7.98 11.04 0.11
N VAL A 231 -9.02 10.92 -0.71
CA VAL A 231 -10.03 9.86 -0.62
C VAL A 231 -10.08 9.12 -1.94
N THR A 232 -9.96 7.79 -1.89
CA THR A 232 -10.07 6.93 -3.06
C THR A 232 -11.27 5.99 -2.92
N GLU A 233 -11.66 5.39 -4.04
CA GLU A 233 -12.56 4.24 -4.00
C GLU A 233 -11.99 3.11 -3.14
N ARG A 234 -12.88 2.31 -2.56
CA ARG A 234 -12.48 1.13 -1.79
C ARG A 234 -12.33 -0.07 -2.72
N VAL A 235 -11.12 -0.61 -2.79
CA VAL A 235 -10.86 -1.92 -3.40
C VAL A 235 -11.48 -3.00 -2.51
N ALA A 236 -12.29 -3.90 -3.10
CA ALA A 236 -13.02 -4.92 -2.37
C ALA A 236 -12.09 -5.85 -1.59
N HIS A 237 -11.02 -6.31 -2.25
CA HIS A 237 -9.98 -7.15 -1.68
C HIS A 237 -8.64 -6.43 -1.86
N ALA A 238 -8.08 -5.88 -0.78
CA ALA A 238 -6.90 -5.03 -0.85
C ALA A 238 -5.57 -5.78 -1.05
N ALA A 239 -5.57 -7.12 -1.00
CA ALA A 239 -4.39 -7.97 -1.16
C ALA A 239 -4.77 -9.27 -1.90
N LEU A 240 -3.80 -9.89 -2.57
CA LEU A 240 -3.99 -11.18 -3.27
C LEU A 240 -4.32 -12.31 -2.30
N PHE A 241 -3.77 -12.25 -1.09
CA PHE A 241 -4.00 -13.22 -0.02
C PHE A 241 -4.75 -12.57 1.13
N THR A 242 -5.79 -13.24 1.63
CA THR A 242 -6.69 -12.68 2.65
C THR A 242 -6.08 -12.71 4.05
N LEU A 243 -5.25 -13.70 4.38
CA LEU A 243 -4.57 -13.79 5.67
C LEU A 243 -3.14 -13.31 5.56
N GLU A 244 -2.87 -12.25 6.31
CA GLU A 244 -1.52 -11.83 6.62
C GLU A 244 -1.25 -12.04 8.10
N VAL A 245 -0.28 -12.88 8.42
CA VAL A 245 0.13 -13.11 9.80
C VAL A 245 0.97 -11.92 10.27
N PRO A 246 0.53 -11.17 11.30
CA PRO A 246 1.31 -10.07 11.86
C PRO A 246 2.69 -10.56 12.34
N ALA A 247 3.70 -9.69 12.30
CA ALA A 247 5.08 -10.07 12.63
C ALA A 247 5.22 -10.74 14.01
N TRP A 248 4.45 -10.27 15.01
CA TRP A 248 4.44 -10.83 16.35
C TRP A 248 3.84 -12.25 16.44
N ALA A 249 2.95 -12.62 15.51
CA ALA A 249 2.27 -13.91 15.48
C ALA A 249 2.99 -14.93 14.59
N ARG A 250 3.86 -14.48 13.67
CA ARG A 250 4.68 -15.35 12.80
C ARG A 250 5.41 -16.48 13.54
N PRO A 251 6.06 -16.27 14.70
CA PRO A 251 6.73 -17.37 15.41
C PRO A 251 5.77 -18.42 15.98
N MET A 252 4.49 -18.08 16.17
CA MET A 252 3.48 -19.01 16.72
C MET A 252 2.67 -19.72 15.63
N VAL A 253 2.65 -19.22 14.40
CA VAL A 253 1.87 -19.79 13.30
C VAL A 253 2.80 -20.48 12.32
N PRO A 254 2.74 -21.82 12.17
CA PRO A 254 3.53 -22.52 11.17
C PRO A 254 3.23 -21.97 9.77
N GLU A 255 4.26 -21.63 9.00
CA GLU A 255 4.09 -21.06 7.65
C GLU A 255 3.26 -21.94 6.72
N ALA A 256 3.38 -23.26 6.87
CA ALA A 256 2.60 -24.23 6.12
C ALA A 256 1.09 -24.11 6.42
N ALA A 257 0.72 -23.85 7.68
CA ALA A 257 -0.66 -23.66 8.08
C ALA A 257 -1.23 -22.34 7.53
N ALA A 258 -0.47 -21.25 7.62
CA ALA A 258 -0.86 -19.96 7.03
C ALA A 258 -1.04 -20.07 5.51
N ARG A 259 -0.12 -20.75 4.81
CA ARG A 259 -0.22 -21.01 3.36
C ARG A 259 -1.42 -21.88 3.01
N ALA A 260 -1.67 -22.96 3.75
CA ALA A 260 -2.83 -23.82 3.52
C ALA A 260 -4.14 -23.05 3.69
N LEU A 261 -4.23 -22.19 4.72
CA LEU A 261 -5.41 -21.38 4.97
C LEU A 261 -5.60 -20.30 3.90
N ASN A 262 -4.53 -19.65 3.44
CA ASN A 262 -4.59 -18.72 2.31
C ASN A 262 -5.04 -19.41 1.01
N ARG A 263 -4.57 -20.63 0.73
CA ARG A 263 -5.03 -21.42 -0.42
C ARG A 263 -6.52 -21.77 -0.32
N TRP A 264 -7.01 -22.02 0.89
CA TRP A 264 -8.42 -22.32 1.14
C TRP A 264 -9.34 -21.09 0.99
N LEU A 265 -8.86 -19.91 1.40
CA LEU A 265 -9.59 -18.64 1.23
C LEU A 265 -9.46 -18.05 -0.18
N ALA A 266 -8.53 -18.56 -1.00
CA ALA A 266 -8.30 -18.03 -2.33
C ALA A 266 -9.51 -18.27 -3.27
N PRO A 267 -9.80 -17.34 -4.20
CA PRO A 267 -10.83 -17.52 -5.22
C PRO A 267 -10.64 -18.78 -6.05
N ALA A 268 -11.66 -19.27 -6.75
CA ALA A 268 -11.50 -20.40 -7.68
C ALA A 268 -10.44 -20.12 -8.75
N TRP A 269 -9.76 -21.16 -9.25
CA TRP A 269 -8.60 -21.01 -10.14
C TRP A 269 -8.86 -20.10 -11.36
N PRO A 270 -10.00 -20.20 -12.09
CA PRO A 270 -10.27 -19.29 -13.23
C PRO A 270 -10.31 -17.79 -12.84
N HIS A 271 -10.87 -17.46 -11.67
CA HIS A 271 -10.86 -16.10 -11.16
C HIS A 271 -9.45 -15.61 -10.81
N ARG A 272 -8.60 -16.52 -10.30
CA ARG A 272 -7.19 -16.21 -10.06
C ARG A 272 -6.45 -15.91 -11.37
N VAL A 273 -6.78 -16.61 -12.44
CA VAL A 273 -6.24 -16.34 -13.77
C VAL A 273 -6.67 -14.97 -14.28
N ARG A 274 -7.95 -14.58 -14.12
CA ARG A 274 -8.43 -13.23 -14.48
C ARG A 274 -7.64 -12.12 -13.77
N ILE A 275 -7.44 -12.26 -12.46
CA ILE A 275 -6.62 -11.33 -11.67
C ILE A 275 -5.18 -11.29 -12.21
N ALA A 276 -4.59 -12.45 -12.51
CA ALA A 276 -3.23 -12.55 -13.00
C ALA A 276 -3.03 -11.89 -14.36
N ILE A 277 -3.99 -12.04 -15.29
CA ILE A 277 -3.97 -11.37 -16.58
C ILE A 277 -4.01 -9.86 -16.39
N GLY A 278 -4.90 -9.35 -15.52
CA GLY A 278 -4.94 -7.92 -15.20
C GLY A 278 -3.63 -7.40 -14.58
N LEU A 279 -2.95 -8.19 -13.74
CA LEU A 279 -1.62 -7.80 -13.23
C LEU A 279 -0.57 -7.72 -14.34
N LEU A 280 -0.60 -8.66 -15.30
CA LEU A 280 0.30 -8.66 -16.45
C LEU A 280 0.02 -7.49 -17.42
N GLU A 281 -1.26 -7.14 -17.62
CA GLU A 281 -1.68 -5.95 -18.36
C GLU A 281 -1.19 -4.67 -17.69
N PHE A 282 -1.34 -4.57 -16.37
CA PHE A 282 -0.80 -3.46 -15.61
C PHE A 282 0.72 -3.34 -15.78
N VAL A 283 1.48 -4.45 -15.71
CA VAL A 283 2.94 -4.41 -15.88
C VAL A 283 3.33 -3.85 -17.24
N GLU A 284 2.62 -4.24 -18.30
CA GLU A 284 2.83 -3.72 -19.66
C GLU A 284 2.58 -2.21 -19.74
N GLU A 285 1.49 -1.76 -19.12
CA GLU A 285 1.09 -0.36 -19.03
C GLU A 285 2.07 0.47 -18.19
N ALA A 286 2.61 -0.08 -17.11
CA ALA A 286 3.60 0.57 -16.25
C ALA A 286 4.94 0.82 -16.96
N PHE A 287 5.29 0.00 -17.97
CA PHE A 287 6.48 0.22 -18.80
C PHE A 287 6.25 1.23 -19.94
N HIS A 288 5.08 1.19 -20.59
CA HIS A 288 4.78 2.03 -21.76
C HIS A 288 3.87 3.23 -21.42
N GLY A 289 3.91 3.68 -20.16
CA GLY A 289 3.05 4.75 -19.68
C GLY A 289 3.33 6.09 -20.35
N ALA A 290 2.28 6.89 -20.55
CA ALA A 290 2.41 8.24 -21.12
C ALA A 290 3.30 9.18 -20.28
N TYR A 291 3.49 8.84 -18.99
CA TYR A 291 4.25 9.63 -18.01
C TYR A 291 5.57 8.95 -17.60
N GLY A 292 6.12 8.08 -18.46
CA GLY A 292 7.37 7.37 -18.23
C GLY A 292 7.19 6.01 -17.56
N SER A 293 8.30 5.27 -17.43
CA SER A 293 8.31 3.94 -16.82
C SER A 293 8.17 4.01 -15.30
N LEU A 294 7.30 3.16 -14.75
CA LEU A 294 7.11 2.99 -13.32
C LEU A 294 7.71 1.66 -12.88
N TYR A 295 8.38 1.63 -11.73
CA TYR A 295 8.93 0.44 -11.10
C TYR A 295 8.13 0.04 -9.86
N MET A 296 7.92 -1.26 -9.70
CA MET A 296 7.37 -1.86 -8.48
C MET A 296 8.53 -2.12 -7.50
N CYS A 297 8.81 -1.22 -6.57
CA CYS A 297 9.98 -1.24 -5.67
C CYS A 297 9.72 -1.79 -4.24
N ASP A 298 8.44 -1.90 -3.87
CA ASP A 298 7.93 -2.65 -2.72
C ASP A 298 6.68 -3.46 -3.12
N GLY A 299 6.70 -3.98 -4.36
CA GLY A 299 5.59 -4.69 -4.99
C GLY A 299 5.43 -6.12 -4.45
N GLY A 300 4.79 -6.26 -3.29
CA GLY A 300 4.40 -7.56 -2.74
C GLY A 300 2.94 -7.90 -3.01
N ALA A 301 2.52 -9.11 -2.62
CA ALA A 301 1.12 -9.55 -2.66
C ALA A 301 0.13 -8.66 -1.90
N ARG A 302 0.64 -7.74 -1.04
CA ARG A 302 -0.14 -6.78 -0.26
C ARG A 302 -0.54 -5.53 -1.05
N ALA A 303 0.20 -5.21 -2.11
CA ALA A 303 -0.06 -4.03 -2.95
C ALA A 303 -1.09 -4.34 -4.04
N VAL A 304 -1.17 -5.61 -4.47
CA VAL A 304 -2.08 -6.07 -5.52
C VAL A 304 -3.35 -6.59 -4.89
N GLY A 305 -4.48 -5.99 -5.23
CA GLY A 305 -5.83 -6.36 -4.84
C GLY A 305 -6.72 -6.65 -6.05
N TYR A 306 -8.01 -6.84 -5.80
CA TYR A 306 -9.00 -7.10 -6.85
C TYR A 306 -10.42 -6.66 -6.48
N SER A 307 -11.22 -6.38 -7.52
CA SER A 307 -12.65 -6.02 -7.42
C SER A 307 -13.53 -7.23 -7.09
N THR A 308 -14.84 -7.02 -6.89
CA THR A 308 -15.81 -8.12 -6.75
C THR A 308 -15.99 -8.92 -8.05
N SER A 309 -15.66 -8.34 -9.19
CA SER A 309 -15.62 -8.97 -10.51
C SER A 309 -14.26 -9.62 -10.83
N TYR A 310 -13.33 -9.65 -9.86
CA TYR A 310 -11.99 -10.23 -10.00
C TYR A 310 -11.10 -9.51 -11.02
N ASP A 311 -11.31 -8.21 -11.21
CA ASP A 311 -10.42 -7.36 -11.99
C ASP A 311 -9.29 -6.86 -11.09
N CYS A 312 -8.06 -6.87 -11.60
CA CYS A 312 -6.86 -6.49 -10.85
C CYS A 312 -6.87 -5.00 -10.50
N LYS A 313 -6.58 -4.67 -9.24
CA LYS A 313 -6.47 -3.30 -8.73
C LYS A 313 -5.25 -3.14 -7.84
N LEU A 314 -4.45 -2.11 -8.02
CA LEU A 314 -3.37 -1.78 -7.10
C LEU A 314 -3.92 -1.01 -5.91
N ALA A 315 -4.12 -1.70 -4.80
CA ALA A 315 -4.71 -1.10 -3.59
C ALA A 315 -3.75 -0.11 -2.91
N ASP A 316 -2.44 -0.34 -3.06
CA ASP A 316 -1.37 0.48 -2.51
C ASP A 316 -0.33 0.79 -3.60
N LEU A 317 -0.23 2.06 -3.99
CA LEU A 317 0.76 2.54 -4.94
C LEU A 317 2.04 3.06 -4.23
N GLY A 318 2.09 3.04 -2.89
CA GLY A 318 3.23 3.53 -2.11
C GLY A 318 4.51 2.71 -2.33
N GLY A 319 4.37 1.47 -2.80
CA GLY A 319 5.49 0.62 -3.21
C GLY A 319 5.93 0.81 -4.66
N MET A 320 5.40 1.81 -5.36
CA MET A 320 5.78 2.14 -6.74
C MET A 320 6.63 3.41 -6.77
N ALA A 321 7.49 3.52 -7.77
CA ALA A 321 8.30 4.70 -8.01
C ALA A 321 8.50 4.92 -9.51
N SER A 322 8.70 6.15 -9.94
CA SER A 322 9.10 6.43 -11.32
C SER A 322 10.55 6.02 -11.55
N GLU A 323 10.88 5.71 -12.81
CA GLU A 323 12.27 5.49 -13.22
C GLU A 323 13.16 6.71 -12.93
N ALA A 324 12.62 7.93 -13.07
CA ALA A 324 13.31 9.17 -12.75
C ALA A 324 13.69 9.26 -11.27
N ALA A 325 12.75 8.95 -10.36
CA ALA A 325 12.99 8.96 -8.91
C ALA A 325 14.04 7.91 -8.51
N VAL A 326 13.93 6.68 -9.03
CA VAL A 326 14.91 5.61 -8.75
C VAL A 326 16.29 5.98 -9.28
N ARG A 327 16.38 6.51 -10.51
CA ARG A 327 17.65 6.96 -11.08
C ARG A 327 18.26 8.13 -10.31
N ALA A 328 17.44 9.09 -9.88
CA ALA A 328 17.89 10.23 -9.09
C ALA A 328 18.51 9.78 -7.76
N PHE A 329 17.90 8.77 -7.11
CA PHE A 329 18.43 8.19 -5.88
C PHE A 329 19.75 7.42 -6.07
N LEU A 330 19.88 6.67 -7.16
CA LEU A 330 21.09 5.88 -7.44
C LEU A 330 22.26 6.72 -7.96
N ARG A 331 21.96 7.78 -8.71
CA ARG A 331 22.95 8.59 -9.42
C ARG A 331 23.95 9.22 -8.44
N GLY A 332 25.22 8.87 -8.61
CA GLY A 332 26.32 9.42 -7.81
C GLY A 332 26.40 8.90 -6.38
N ARG A 333 25.53 7.94 -6.01
CA ARG A 333 25.55 7.32 -4.69
C ARG A 333 26.77 6.41 -4.54
N ALA A 334 27.52 6.59 -3.46
CA ALA A 334 28.66 5.74 -3.16
C ALA A 334 28.18 4.37 -2.65
N CYS A 335 28.86 3.31 -3.06
CA CYS A 335 28.54 1.95 -2.65
C CYS A 335 29.79 1.12 -2.40
N ARG A 336 29.66 0.15 -1.49
CA ARG A 336 30.65 -0.90 -1.24
C ARG A 336 30.20 -2.22 -1.86
N GLY A 337 28.90 -2.51 -1.82
CA GLY A 337 28.27 -3.68 -2.43
C GLY A 337 27.00 -3.30 -3.20
N SER A 338 26.47 -4.23 -3.99
CA SER A 338 25.20 -3.99 -4.72
C SER A 338 24.01 -3.80 -3.78
N ASP A 339 24.08 -4.31 -2.55
CA ASP A 339 22.99 -4.16 -1.57
C ASP A 339 22.79 -2.68 -1.17
N ASP A 340 23.86 -1.87 -1.20
CA ASP A 340 23.81 -0.42 -0.92
C ASP A 340 23.04 0.36 -2.02
N CYS A 341 22.86 -0.25 -3.18
CA CYS A 341 22.23 0.32 -4.36
C CYS A 341 20.77 -0.14 -4.51
N THR A 342 20.04 -0.19 -3.40
CA THR A 342 18.62 -0.61 -3.38
C THR A 342 17.71 0.57 -3.04
N PHE A 343 16.79 0.89 -3.95
CA PHE A 343 15.67 1.79 -3.70
C PHE A 343 14.48 0.97 -3.17
N GLY A 344 13.78 1.44 -2.13
CA GLY A 344 12.74 0.67 -1.46
C GLY A 344 13.30 -0.64 -0.88
N ARG A 345 12.63 -1.77 -1.12
CA ARG A 345 13.12 -3.10 -0.71
C ARG A 345 13.68 -3.93 -1.86
N ASP A 346 13.24 -3.72 -3.09
CA ASP A 346 13.53 -4.67 -4.18
C ASP A 346 13.94 -4.05 -5.53
N CYS A 347 14.08 -2.73 -5.62
CA CYS A 347 14.67 -2.05 -6.77
C CYS A 347 16.19 -1.91 -6.60
N SER A 348 16.90 -3.03 -6.79
CA SER A 348 18.37 -3.10 -6.68
C SER A 348 19.07 -2.83 -8.00
N ALA A 349 20.14 -2.03 -7.96
CA ALA A 349 21.10 -1.83 -9.03
C ALA A 349 22.48 -2.43 -8.69
N THR A 350 23.36 -2.56 -9.67
CA THR A 350 24.73 -3.07 -9.44
C THR A 350 25.65 -1.96 -8.93
N CYS A 351 26.55 -2.29 -8.01
CA CYS A 351 27.63 -1.38 -7.59
C CYS A 351 28.87 -1.55 -8.49
N ASP A 352 29.33 -0.47 -9.11
CA ASP A 352 30.64 -0.46 -9.76
C ASP A 352 31.72 -0.38 -8.67
N ARG A 353 32.46 -1.48 -8.51
CA ARG A 353 33.52 -1.61 -7.49
C ARG A 353 34.74 -0.74 -7.79
N LEU A 354 34.99 -0.40 -9.06
CA LEU A 354 36.11 0.45 -9.46
C LEU A 354 35.78 1.92 -9.15
N ALA A 355 34.63 2.38 -9.60
CA ALA A 355 34.16 3.75 -9.35
C ALA A 355 33.63 3.95 -7.91
N ARG A 356 33.37 2.87 -7.17
CA ARG A 356 32.65 2.84 -5.87
C ARG A 356 31.31 3.60 -5.92
N ARG A 357 30.59 3.47 -7.04
CA ARG A 357 29.34 4.19 -7.31
C ARG A 357 28.27 3.23 -7.82
N CYS A 358 27.02 3.50 -7.46
CA CYS A 358 25.89 2.74 -7.96
C CYS A 358 25.66 3.01 -9.45
N ASN A 359 25.39 1.94 -10.20
CA ASN A 359 24.80 2.07 -11.52
C ASN A 359 23.34 2.53 -11.40
N THR A 360 22.82 3.12 -12.46
CA THR A 360 21.45 3.68 -12.48
C THR A 360 20.42 2.73 -13.08
N GLU A 361 20.83 1.58 -13.60
CA GLU A 361 19.95 0.59 -14.21
C GLU A 361 19.54 -0.47 -13.17
N VAL A 362 18.22 -0.70 -13.08
CA VAL A 362 17.64 -1.67 -12.16
C VAL A 362 17.80 -3.07 -12.73
N VAL A 363 18.32 -3.99 -11.91
CA VAL A 363 18.64 -5.37 -12.34
C VAL A 363 17.39 -6.21 -12.57
N ARG A 364 16.35 -6.05 -11.76
CA ARG A 364 15.15 -6.90 -11.80
C ARG A 364 13.95 -6.12 -12.35
N PRO A 365 13.38 -6.52 -13.51
CA PRO A 365 12.23 -5.84 -14.10
C PRO A 365 10.92 -6.16 -13.37
N ASN A 366 9.90 -5.32 -13.54
CA ASN A 366 8.57 -5.55 -12.93
C ASN A 366 7.96 -6.89 -13.34
N LEU A 367 8.15 -7.31 -14.59
CA LEU A 367 7.63 -8.58 -15.11
C LEU A 367 8.17 -9.78 -14.30
N ALA A 368 9.46 -9.78 -13.96
CA ALA A 368 10.06 -10.82 -13.13
C ALA A 368 9.43 -10.86 -11.73
N LYS A 369 9.18 -9.68 -11.14
CA LYS A 369 8.55 -9.54 -9.81
C LYS A 369 7.11 -10.05 -9.85
N ALA A 370 6.33 -9.63 -10.86
CA ALA A 370 4.96 -10.09 -11.06
C ALA A 370 4.90 -11.61 -11.25
N CYS A 371 5.76 -12.19 -12.09
CA CYS A 371 5.80 -13.64 -12.30
C CYS A 371 6.18 -14.43 -11.03
N ALA A 372 7.08 -13.91 -10.19
CA ALA A 372 7.37 -14.52 -8.90
C ALA A 372 6.15 -14.51 -7.97
N LEU A 373 5.39 -13.41 -7.93
CA LEU A 373 4.13 -13.33 -7.18
C LEU A 373 3.07 -14.29 -7.74
N LEU A 374 2.95 -14.38 -9.06
CA LEU A 374 1.98 -15.24 -9.73
C LEU A 374 2.29 -16.73 -9.60
N ALA A 375 3.56 -17.11 -9.47
CA ALA A 375 3.95 -18.50 -9.20
C ALA A 375 3.31 -19.02 -7.91
N ASP A 376 3.37 -18.22 -6.84
CA ASP A 376 2.75 -18.58 -5.56
C ASP A 376 1.21 -18.57 -5.62
N PHE A 377 0.63 -17.75 -6.49
CA PHE A 377 -0.81 -17.55 -6.59
C PHE A 377 -1.53 -18.52 -7.55
N LEU A 378 -0.88 -18.92 -8.65
CA LEU A 378 -1.50 -19.72 -9.72
C LEU A 378 -1.17 -21.21 -9.66
N LEU A 379 0.02 -21.61 -9.16
CA LEU A 379 0.47 -23.01 -9.26
C LEU A 379 -0.32 -23.96 -8.36
N PHE A 380 -0.86 -23.49 -7.24
CA PHE A 380 -1.72 -24.34 -6.42
C PHE A 380 -3.10 -24.47 -7.07
N GLY A 381 -3.62 -25.69 -7.14
CA GLY A 381 -4.94 -25.95 -7.75
C GLY A 381 -5.00 -25.68 -9.26
N ALA A 382 -3.86 -25.57 -9.94
CA ALA A 382 -3.80 -25.52 -11.39
C ALA A 382 -4.21 -26.87 -12.01
N PRO A 383 -4.91 -26.85 -13.17
CA PRO A 383 -5.16 -28.06 -13.97
C PRO A 383 -3.87 -28.81 -14.27
N SER A 384 -3.89 -30.15 -14.19
CA SER A 384 -2.69 -30.98 -14.28
C SER A 384 -2.01 -30.92 -15.64
N ASP A 385 -2.79 -30.73 -16.69
CA ASP A 385 -2.37 -30.55 -18.08
C ASP A 385 -1.62 -29.23 -18.30
N LEU A 386 -2.02 -28.17 -17.60
CA LEU A 386 -1.38 -26.86 -17.73
C LEU A 386 -0.21 -26.65 -16.75
N ARG A 387 -0.24 -27.31 -15.60
CA ARG A 387 0.62 -26.99 -14.45
C ARG A 387 2.11 -26.97 -14.79
N ASP A 388 2.59 -27.96 -15.53
CA ASP A 388 4.03 -28.10 -15.85
C ASP A 388 4.50 -26.99 -16.80
N ASP A 389 3.68 -26.65 -17.80
CA ASP A 389 3.99 -25.59 -18.75
C ASP A 389 3.91 -24.21 -18.08
N LEU A 390 2.89 -23.97 -17.26
CA LEU A 390 2.74 -22.75 -16.48
C LEU A 390 3.92 -22.55 -15.51
N GLU A 391 4.33 -23.61 -14.81
CA GLU A 391 5.48 -23.56 -13.91
C GLU A 391 6.77 -23.24 -14.65
N ARG A 392 7.00 -23.85 -15.82
CA ARG A 392 8.17 -23.58 -16.66
C ARG A 392 8.20 -22.12 -17.14
N GLN A 393 7.07 -21.60 -17.60
CA GLN A 393 6.98 -20.21 -18.08
C GLN A 393 7.16 -19.20 -16.93
N LEU A 394 6.50 -19.42 -15.79
CA LEU A 394 6.62 -18.52 -14.62
C LEU A 394 8.03 -18.52 -14.04
N ARG A 395 8.72 -19.67 -13.99
CA ARG A 395 10.13 -19.72 -13.56
C ARG A 395 11.05 -18.97 -14.52
N THR A 396 10.90 -19.18 -15.83
CA THR A 396 11.67 -18.44 -16.84
C THR A 396 11.45 -16.93 -16.69
N CYS A 397 10.20 -16.52 -16.56
CA CYS A 397 9.82 -15.13 -16.35
C CYS A 397 10.40 -14.53 -15.06
N ALA A 398 10.36 -15.26 -13.94
CA ALA A 398 10.89 -14.78 -12.67
C ALA A 398 12.42 -14.59 -12.66
N THR A 399 13.13 -15.25 -13.59
CA THR A 399 14.59 -15.12 -13.75
C THR A 399 15.03 -14.01 -14.71
N LEU A 400 14.09 -13.28 -15.31
CA LEU A 400 14.42 -12.18 -16.23
C LEU A 400 15.27 -11.10 -15.53
N SER A 401 16.28 -10.59 -16.25
CA SER A 401 17.20 -9.56 -15.78
C SER A 401 17.28 -8.39 -16.76
N GLY A 402 17.25 -7.17 -16.23
CA GLY A 402 17.30 -5.92 -17.00
C GLY A 402 18.65 -5.57 -17.61
N LEU A 403 19.74 -6.27 -17.27
CA LEU A 403 21.08 -6.06 -17.87
C LEU A 403 21.27 -6.74 -19.23
N ALA A 404 20.29 -7.51 -19.71
CA ALA A 404 20.41 -8.22 -20.98
C ALA A 404 20.13 -7.28 -22.17
N SER A 405 21.04 -7.25 -23.15
CA SER A 405 20.97 -6.36 -24.33
C SER A 405 19.77 -6.58 -25.27
N GLN A 406 18.96 -7.63 -25.05
CA GLN A 406 17.74 -7.97 -25.81
C GLN A 406 16.46 -7.93 -24.94
N MET A 407 16.48 -7.12 -23.87
CA MET A 407 15.44 -7.06 -22.84
C MET A 407 14.02 -6.88 -23.38
N GLU A 408 13.78 -5.91 -24.28
CA GLU A 408 12.42 -5.55 -24.73
C GLU A 408 11.74 -6.65 -25.56
N VAL A 409 12.50 -7.31 -26.44
CA VAL A 409 12.00 -8.41 -27.28
C VAL A 409 11.71 -9.63 -26.42
N HIS A 410 12.57 -9.94 -25.46
CA HIS A 410 12.38 -11.09 -24.59
C HIS A 410 11.22 -10.87 -23.59
N HIS A 411 11.07 -9.66 -23.07
CA HIS A 411 9.97 -9.29 -22.18
C HIS A 411 8.61 -9.40 -22.87
N SER A 412 8.46 -8.81 -24.06
CA SER A 412 7.21 -8.86 -24.83
C SER A 412 6.83 -10.29 -25.22
N LEU A 413 7.80 -11.12 -25.60
CA LEU A 413 7.56 -12.53 -25.93
C LEU A 413 7.08 -13.34 -24.73
N VAL A 414 7.77 -13.25 -23.59
CA VAL A 414 7.40 -14.00 -22.37
C VAL A 414 6.03 -13.55 -21.86
N LEU A 415 5.77 -12.24 -21.85
CA LEU A 415 4.48 -11.68 -21.46
C LEU A 415 3.34 -12.18 -22.36
N SER A 416 3.53 -12.14 -23.69
CA SER A 416 2.54 -12.60 -24.66
C SER A 416 2.26 -14.11 -24.53
N ASN A 417 3.31 -14.92 -24.36
CA ASN A 417 3.17 -16.37 -24.15
C ASN A 417 2.42 -16.69 -22.86
N LEU A 418 2.70 -15.99 -21.76
CA LEU A 418 1.98 -16.17 -20.51
C LEU A 418 0.50 -15.75 -20.64
N LYS A 419 0.23 -14.58 -21.22
CA LYS A 419 -1.14 -14.11 -21.46
C LYS A 419 -1.93 -15.11 -22.31
N THR A 420 -1.38 -15.57 -23.43
CA THR A 420 -2.06 -16.51 -24.34
C THR A 420 -2.34 -17.86 -23.67
N LEU A 421 -1.38 -18.37 -22.89
CA LEU A 421 -1.55 -19.60 -22.12
C LEU A 421 -2.70 -19.48 -21.09
N LEU A 422 -2.76 -18.36 -20.38
CA LEU A 422 -3.80 -18.09 -19.38
C LEU A 422 -5.17 -17.81 -20.02
N TRP A 423 -5.20 -17.09 -21.14
CA TRP A 423 -6.44 -16.78 -21.86
C TRP A 423 -7.14 -18.01 -22.41
N LYS A 424 -6.37 -18.97 -22.94
CA LYS A 424 -6.91 -20.22 -23.48
C LYS A 424 -7.80 -20.96 -22.47
N GLU A 425 -7.38 -20.99 -21.20
CA GLU A 425 -8.15 -21.64 -20.14
C GLU A 425 -9.42 -20.86 -19.75
N ILE A 426 -9.37 -19.53 -19.74
CA ILE A 426 -10.56 -18.72 -19.48
C ILE A 426 -11.58 -18.91 -20.61
N SER A 427 -11.14 -19.00 -21.86
CA SER A 427 -12.04 -19.22 -23.00
C SER A 427 -12.64 -20.63 -23.04
N ASP A 428 -11.89 -21.64 -22.59
CA ASP A 428 -12.34 -23.04 -22.61
C ASP A 428 -13.24 -23.38 -21.41
N THR A 429 -13.15 -22.61 -20.33
CA THR A 429 -14.05 -22.73 -19.16
C THR A 429 -15.32 -21.89 -19.36
N LYS A 430 -16.50 -22.47 -19.10
CA LYS A 430 -17.85 -21.85 -19.25
C LYS A 430 -18.14 -20.65 -18.31
N TYR A 431 -17.14 -19.87 -17.92
CA TYR A 431 -17.25 -18.77 -16.96
C TYR A 431 -17.05 -17.38 -17.60
N SER A 432 -17.25 -17.26 -18.92
CA SER A 432 -17.39 -15.98 -19.63
C SER A 432 -18.68 -15.25 -19.25
#